data_AF-A0A7S2G577-F1
#
_entry.id   AF-A0A7S2G577-F1
#
_cell.length_a   1.000
_cell.length_b   1.000
_cell.length_c   1.000
_cell.angle_alpha   90.00
_cell.angle_beta   90.00
_cell.angle_gamma   90.00
#
_symmetry.space_group_name_H-M   'P 1'
#
loop_
_entity.id
_entity.type
_entity.pdbx_description
1 polymer ?
#
loop_
_entity_poly.entity_id
_entity_poly.type
_entity_poly.pdbx_seq_one_letter_code
_entity_poly.pdbx_strand_id
1 'polypeptide(L)'
;ENSGELGRQLEDWMGRSDSTGTPRCRAMIAPHAGYSYSGPTAGHAYARLREAAPQINRVFILGPSHHVYLRGCVVSGATICQTPIENLRVDTVVCDELLATGNFESMNPSMDEDEHSIE
;
A
#
# COMPACT_ATOMS: atom_id res chain seq x y z
N GLU A 1 -17.10 -1.69 -2.53
CA GLU A 1 -17.06 -2.49 -3.77
C GLU A 1 -17.40 -3.95 -3.48
N ASN A 2 -17.72 -4.76 -4.50
CA ASN A 2 -17.91 -6.20 -4.33
C ASN A 2 -16.52 -6.87 -4.26
N SER A 3 -16.18 -7.44 -3.10
CA SER A 3 -14.88 -8.06 -2.83
C SER A 3 -14.51 -9.16 -3.83
N GLY A 4 -15.48 -9.94 -4.29
CA GLY A 4 -15.27 -11.00 -5.28
C GLY A 4 -14.93 -10.44 -6.67
N GLU A 5 -15.56 -9.34 -7.06
CA GLU A 5 -15.25 -8.69 -8.34
C GLU A 5 -13.88 -8.02 -8.31
N LEU A 6 -13.56 -7.30 -7.21
CA LEU A 6 -12.23 -6.70 -7.05
C LEU A 6 -11.13 -7.77 -7.05
N GLY A 7 -11.30 -8.87 -6.30
CA GLY A 7 -10.34 -9.97 -6.28
C GLY A 7 -10.07 -10.54 -7.68
N ARG A 8 -11.12 -10.76 -8.47
CA ARG A 8 -11.00 -11.24 -9.86
C ARG A 8 -10.26 -10.24 -10.76
N GLN A 9 -10.51 -8.95 -10.61
CA GLN A 9 -9.80 -7.91 -11.37
C GLN A 9 -8.31 -7.87 -11.05
N LEU A 10 -7.95 -7.94 -9.76
CA LEU A 10 -6.56 -7.97 -9.33
C LEU A 10 -5.81 -9.21 -9.85
N GLU A 11 -6.44 -10.39 -9.81
CA GLU A 11 -5.87 -11.62 -10.37
C GLU A 11 -5.63 -11.52 -11.88
N ASP A 12 -6.59 -10.96 -12.63
CA ASP A 12 -6.46 -10.74 -14.07
C ASP A 12 -5.30 -9.79 -14.40
N TRP A 13 -5.20 -8.64 -13.73
CA TRP A 13 -4.11 -7.68 -13.97
C TRP A 13 -2.73 -8.26 -13.63
N MET A 14 -2.59 -8.99 -12.53
CA MET A 14 -1.33 -9.65 -12.17
C MET A 14 -0.97 -10.80 -13.15
N GLY A 15 -1.98 -11.52 -13.64
CA GLY A 15 -1.82 -12.64 -14.58
C GLY A 15 -1.34 -12.22 -15.98
N ARG A 16 -1.56 -10.97 -16.36
CA ARG A 16 -1.11 -10.41 -17.66
C ARG A 16 0.37 -10.04 -17.70
N SER A 17 1.08 -10.07 -16.57
CA SER A 17 2.49 -9.70 -16.53
C SER A 17 3.40 -10.87 -16.88
N ASP A 18 4.44 -10.61 -17.68
CA ASP A 18 5.52 -11.57 -17.89
C ASP A 18 6.34 -11.69 -16.60
N SER A 19 6.08 -12.73 -15.81
CA SER A 19 6.69 -12.95 -14.49
C SER A 19 8.18 -13.30 -14.53
N THR A 20 8.84 -13.23 -15.69
CA THR A 20 10.28 -13.48 -15.83
C THR A 20 11.07 -12.31 -15.23
N GLY A 21 11.60 -12.43 -14.01
CA GLY A 21 12.39 -11.37 -13.39
C GLY A 21 12.77 -11.58 -11.93
N THR A 22 13.88 -10.94 -11.55
CA THR A 22 14.66 -10.98 -10.31
C THR A 22 14.06 -11.69 -9.08
N PRO A 23 14.76 -12.68 -8.49
CA PRO A 23 14.23 -13.52 -7.40
C PRO A 23 13.98 -12.80 -6.07
N ARG A 24 14.25 -11.50 -5.95
CA ARG A 24 14.07 -10.71 -4.71
C ARG A 24 13.71 -9.25 -4.98
N CYS A 25 12.43 -8.97 -5.16
CA CYS A 25 11.91 -7.60 -5.14
C CYS A 25 11.86 -7.08 -3.69
N ARG A 26 12.55 -5.96 -3.39
CA ARG A 26 12.56 -5.31 -2.07
C ARG A 26 11.80 -3.99 -2.02
N ALA A 27 11.59 -3.37 -3.18
CA ALA A 27 10.84 -2.14 -3.34
C ALA A 27 10.26 -2.09 -4.75
N MET A 28 9.12 -1.41 -4.90
CA MET A 28 8.47 -1.19 -6.18
C MET A 28 7.80 0.18 -6.19
N ILE A 29 7.50 0.68 -7.39
CA ILE A 29 6.73 1.90 -7.59
C ILE A 29 5.48 1.49 -8.37
N ALA A 30 4.31 1.89 -7.87
CA ALA A 30 3.02 1.64 -8.49
C ALA A 30 2.20 2.95 -8.55
N PRO A 31 1.36 3.13 -9.58
CA PRO A 31 0.43 4.25 -9.64
C PRO A 31 -0.71 4.09 -8.63
N HIS A 32 -1.24 5.22 -8.13
CA HIS A 32 -2.37 5.27 -7.17
C HIS A 32 -3.64 5.93 -7.77
N ALA A 33 -3.70 6.14 -9.09
CA ALA A 33 -4.95 6.58 -9.72
C ALA A 33 -6.02 5.47 -9.59
N GLY A 34 -7.31 5.80 -9.75
CA GLY A 34 -8.37 4.79 -9.66
C GLY A 34 -8.16 3.58 -10.58
N TYR A 35 -8.53 2.39 -10.11
CA TYR A 35 -8.16 1.11 -10.73
C TYR A 35 -8.57 0.95 -12.19
N SER A 36 -9.66 1.59 -12.63
CA SER A 36 -10.07 1.59 -14.04
C SER A 36 -8.99 2.15 -14.99
N TYR A 37 -8.09 2.99 -14.48
CA TYR A 37 -7.01 3.62 -15.25
C TYR A 37 -5.65 2.99 -14.97
N SER A 38 -5.39 2.63 -13.71
CA SER A 38 -4.06 2.27 -13.21
C SER A 38 -3.88 0.78 -12.95
N GLY A 39 -4.97 0.02 -12.77
CA GLY A 39 -4.98 -1.36 -12.30
C GLY A 39 -4.08 -2.28 -13.12
N PRO A 40 -4.19 -2.31 -14.46
CA PRO A 40 -3.29 -3.09 -15.31
C PRO A 40 -1.82 -2.75 -15.11
N THR A 41 -1.48 -1.46 -15.01
CA THR A 41 -0.09 -1.00 -14.80
C THR A 41 0.44 -1.40 -13.43
N ALA A 42 -0.35 -1.20 -12.37
CA ALA A 42 0.00 -1.63 -11.01
C ALA A 42 0.18 -3.17 -10.95
N GLY A 43 -0.64 -3.93 -11.66
CA GLY A 43 -0.55 -5.39 -11.76
C GLY A 43 0.84 -5.90 -12.15
N HIS A 44 1.55 -5.20 -13.05
CA HIS A 44 2.93 -5.55 -13.41
C HIS A 44 3.92 -5.43 -12.24
N ALA A 45 3.74 -4.45 -11.34
CA ALA A 45 4.59 -4.28 -10.17
C ALA A 45 4.30 -5.36 -9.11
N TYR A 46 3.02 -5.51 -8.73
CA TYR A 46 2.62 -6.47 -7.69
C TYR A 46 2.84 -7.93 -8.08
N ALA A 47 2.74 -8.28 -9.37
CA ALA A 47 3.03 -9.64 -9.83
C ALA A 47 4.47 -10.09 -9.51
N ARG A 48 5.43 -9.14 -9.40
CA ARG A 48 6.82 -9.44 -9.00
C ARG A 48 6.95 -9.89 -7.55
N LEU A 49 5.94 -9.64 -6.72
CA LEU A 49 5.95 -10.06 -5.33
C LEU A 49 5.45 -11.50 -5.15
N ARG A 50 4.76 -12.11 -6.11
CA ARG A 50 4.08 -13.42 -5.91
C ARG A 50 4.99 -14.51 -5.35
N GLU A 51 6.19 -14.65 -5.90
CA GLU A 51 7.14 -15.68 -5.45
C GLU A 51 7.73 -15.38 -4.06
N ALA A 52 7.94 -14.10 -3.75
CA ALA A 52 8.53 -13.66 -2.49
C ALA A 52 7.49 -13.44 -1.38
N ALA A 53 6.20 -13.31 -1.72
CA ALA A 53 5.12 -12.96 -0.80
C ALA A 53 5.10 -13.82 0.47
N PRO A 54 5.30 -15.16 0.42
CA PRO A 54 5.34 -15.99 1.63
C PRO A 54 6.48 -15.65 2.61
N GLN A 55 7.50 -14.91 2.17
CA GLN A 55 8.67 -14.51 2.97
C GLN A 55 8.61 -13.03 3.39
N ILE A 56 7.57 -12.29 2.98
CA ILE A 56 7.40 -10.88 3.30
C ILE A 56 6.53 -10.78 4.55
N ASN A 57 7.13 -10.29 5.64
CA ASN A 57 6.45 -10.17 6.93
C ASN A 57 5.96 -8.75 7.20
N ARG A 58 6.46 -7.76 6.46
CA ARG A 58 6.16 -6.34 6.64
C ARG A 58 6.28 -5.63 5.31
N VAL A 59 5.30 -4.78 5.01
CA VAL A 59 5.28 -3.91 3.83
C VAL A 59 5.21 -2.48 4.31
N PHE A 60 6.09 -1.62 3.80
CA PHE A 60 5.99 -0.18 3.95
C PHE A 60 5.33 0.38 2.68
N ILE A 61 4.30 1.20 2.84
CA ILE A 61 3.66 1.95 1.75
C ILE A 61 3.98 3.43 2.00
N LEU A 62 4.58 4.08 1.02
CA LEU A 62 4.96 5.49 1.09
C LEU A 62 4.21 6.23 -0.02
N GLY A 63 3.30 7.12 0.37
CA GLY A 63 2.51 7.94 -0.53
C GLY A 63 2.73 9.44 -0.31
N PRO A 64 2.63 10.28 -1.36
CA PRO A 64 2.60 11.72 -1.20
C PRO A 64 1.30 12.17 -0.53
N SER A 65 1.31 13.31 0.18
CA SER A 65 0.05 13.94 0.61
C SER A 65 -0.50 14.86 -0.48
N HIS A 66 -1.80 14.74 -0.76
CA HIS A 66 -2.55 15.60 -1.68
C HIS A 66 -3.34 16.69 -0.96
N HIS A 67 -3.70 16.47 0.30
CA HIS A 67 -4.65 17.32 1.02
C HIS A 67 -4.00 18.20 2.09
N VAL A 68 -2.92 17.73 2.70
CA VAL A 68 -2.28 18.41 3.83
C VAL A 68 -0.86 18.80 3.49
N TYR A 69 -0.48 20.02 3.82
CA TYR A 69 0.91 20.44 3.72
C TYR A 69 1.72 19.80 4.86
N LEU A 70 2.70 18.97 4.49
CA LEU A 70 3.60 18.30 5.41
C LEU A 70 5.03 18.81 5.21
N ARG A 71 5.73 19.09 6.32
CA ARG A 71 7.18 19.41 6.29
C ARG A 71 8.07 18.17 6.45
N GLY A 72 7.48 17.06 6.88
CA GLY A 72 8.15 15.77 7.09
C GLY A 72 7.23 14.63 6.68
N CYS A 73 7.43 13.47 7.30
CA CYS A 73 6.59 12.30 7.08
C CYS A 73 5.62 12.12 8.25
N VAL A 74 4.49 11.48 7.95
CA VAL A 74 3.50 11.12 8.95
C VAL A 74 3.27 9.61 8.91
N VAL A 75 2.83 9.07 10.04
CA VAL A 75 2.37 7.68 10.16
C VAL A 75 0.89 7.66 10.50
N SER A 76 0.19 6.60 10.08
CA SER A 76 -1.19 6.39 10.47
C SER A 76 -1.32 6.24 11.99
N GLY A 77 -2.37 6.82 12.56
CA GLY A 77 -2.77 6.59 13.95
C GLY A 77 -3.67 5.36 14.13
N ALA A 78 -4.05 4.70 13.04
CA ALA A 78 -4.92 3.53 13.07
C ALA A 78 -4.17 2.24 13.42
N THR A 79 -4.90 1.25 13.93
CA THR A 79 -4.37 -0.11 14.16
C THR A 79 -4.76 -1.08 13.04
N ILE A 80 -5.77 -0.71 12.25
CA ILE A 80 -6.34 -1.49 11.16
C ILE A 80 -6.60 -0.55 9.99
N CYS A 81 -6.15 -0.94 8.80
CA CYS A 81 -6.60 -0.36 7.54
C CYS A 81 -7.62 -1.32 6.91
N GLN A 82 -8.83 -0.81 6.65
CA GLN A 82 -9.90 -1.64 6.07
C GLN A 82 -9.69 -1.74 4.56
N THR A 83 -9.87 -2.94 3.99
CA THR A 83 -9.93 -3.11 2.53
C THR A 83 -11.18 -3.92 2.17
N PRO A 84 -11.65 -3.88 0.91
CA PRO A 84 -12.78 -4.68 0.49
C PRO A 84 -12.56 -6.19 0.62
N ILE A 85 -11.31 -6.67 0.64
CA ILE A 85 -10.98 -8.10 0.67
C ILE A 85 -10.71 -8.56 2.11
N GLU A 86 -9.79 -7.90 2.80
CA GLU A 86 -9.37 -8.22 4.16
C GLU A 86 -8.86 -6.96 4.87
N ASN A 87 -9.09 -6.87 6.18
CA ASN A 87 -8.51 -5.82 7.00
C ASN A 87 -7.01 -6.04 7.21
N LEU A 88 -6.20 -5.04 6.86
CA LEU A 88 -4.76 -5.05 7.06
C LEU A 88 -4.40 -4.52 8.46
N ARG A 89 -3.46 -5.17 9.13
CA ARG A 89 -2.95 -4.72 10.44
C ARG A 89 -1.82 -3.71 10.24
N VAL A 90 -1.95 -2.56 10.89
CA VAL A 90 -0.86 -1.58 10.97
C VAL A 90 0.16 -2.07 12.00
N ASP A 91 1.44 -1.99 11.66
CA ASP A 91 2.53 -2.35 12.58
C ASP A 91 2.78 -1.21 13.56
N THR A 92 1.97 -1.14 14.61
CA THR A 92 2.00 -0.04 15.59
C THR A 92 3.33 0.06 16.33
N VAL A 93 4.05 -1.05 16.50
CA VAL A 93 5.39 -1.05 17.12
C VAL A 93 6.36 -0.23 16.26
N VAL A 94 6.35 -0.44 14.94
CA VAL A 94 7.19 0.35 14.03
C VAL A 94 6.73 1.79 13.95
N CYS A 95 5.43 2.05 13.96
CA CYS A 95 4.91 3.42 14.01
C CYS A 95 5.43 4.16 15.24
N ASP A 96 5.39 3.53 16.42
CA ASP A 96 5.92 4.09 17.66
C ASP A 96 7.44 4.33 17.59
N GLU A 97 8.19 3.39 17.00
CA GLU A 97 9.64 3.55 16.75
C GLU A 97 9.93 4.75 15.83
N LEU A 98 9.15 4.94 14.77
CA LEU A 98 9.28 6.07 13.84
C LEU A 98 8.94 7.40 14.52
N LEU A 99 7.86 7.45 15.29
CA LEU A 99 7.47 8.62 16.09
C LEU A 99 8.56 8.98 17.11
N ALA A 100 9.16 7.99 17.77
CA ALA A 100 10.23 8.20 18.75
C ALA A 100 11.51 8.82 18.16
N THR A 101 11.71 8.77 16.83
CA THR A 101 12.82 9.47 16.18
C THR A 101 12.68 11.00 16.20
N GLY A 102 11.46 11.52 16.43
CA GLY A 102 11.14 12.95 16.31
C GLY A 102 11.04 13.47 14.88
N ASN A 103 11.19 12.62 13.86
CA ASN A 103 11.08 13.00 12.44
C ASN A 103 9.71 12.69 11.82
N PHE A 104 8.82 12.05 12.57
CA PHE A 104 7.48 11.66 12.13
C PHE A 104 6.44 12.22 13.09
N GLU A 105 5.28 12.55 12.54
CA GLU A 105 4.09 12.92 13.28
C GLU A 105 2.96 11.91 13.04
N SER A 106 1.99 11.83 13.94
CA SER A 106 0.82 10.95 13.80
C SER A 106 -0.31 11.68 13.07
N MET A 107 -0.93 11.04 12.09
CA MET A 107 -2.13 11.56 11.43
C MET A 107 -3.35 11.45 12.34
N ASN A 108 -4.21 12.46 12.29
CA ASN A 108 -5.56 12.31 12.82
C ASN A 108 -6.43 11.50 11.84
N PRO A 109 -7.51 10.83 12.31
CA PRO A 109 -8.31 9.96 11.46
C PRO A 109 -8.87 10.62 10.20
N SER A 110 -9.33 11.87 10.29
CA SER A 110 -9.88 12.57 9.11
C SER A 110 -8.84 12.85 8.04
N MET A 111 -7.60 13.16 8.43
CA MET A 111 -6.51 13.36 7.46
C MET A 111 -6.09 12.06 6.79
N ASP A 112 -6.12 10.96 7.54
CA ASP A 112 -5.78 9.62 7.06
C ASP A 112 -6.83 9.15 6.04
N GLU A 113 -8.12 9.27 6.38
CA GLU A 113 -9.24 8.84 5.52
C GLU A 113 -9.47 9.74 4.30
N ASP A 114 -9.06 11.01 4.33
CA ASP A 114 -9.16 11.91 3.18
C ASP A 114 -8.04 11.65 2.14
N GLU A 115 -6.96 10.96 2.51
CA GLU A 115 -5.82 10.68 1.63
C GLU A 115 -5.99 9.36 0.86
N HIS A 116 -5.71 9.39 -0.45
CA HIS A 116 -5.93 8.25 -1.34
C HIS A 116 -4.64 7.72 -1.98
N SER A 117 -3.49 8.33 -1.74
CA SER A 117 -2.23 7.88 -2.34
C SER A 117 -1.69 6.56 -1.77
N ILE A 118 -2.24 6.12 -0.63
CA ILE A 118 -1.87 4.91 0.12
C ILE A 118 -2.97 3.84 0.11
N GLU A 119 -4.24 4.24 0.00
CA GLU A 119 -5.43 3.36 0.06
C GLU A 119 -5.40 2.17 -0.92
#